data_AF-A0A940AI98-F1
#
_entry.id   AF-A0A940AI98-F1
#
_cell.length_a   1.000
_cell.length_b   1.000
_cell.length_c   1.000
_cell.angle_alpha   90.00
_cell.angle_beta   90.00
_cell.angle_gamma   90.00
#
_symmetry.space_group_name_H-M   'P 1'
#
loop_
_entity.id
_entity.type
_entity.pdbx_description
1 polymer ?
#
loop_
_entity_poly.entity_id
_entity_poly.type
_entity_poly.pdbx_seq_one_letter_code
_entity_poly.pdbx_strand_id
1 'polypeptide(L)'
;MPESNETKPVKAGEFKTGCLYRTIKPFSSRDFDMDSHPRWLIYLGKSSSFDCRIVVYSYSPTTQLWHFENGGDKEKSPHIKYTKGQYGFTEDCVICFDDIIDYLTEQELEAYEPVYINSFDENELRKIYECILKSDKIKFIDKLDIHTNLSNINIKNLQKPKRRKR
;
A
#
# COMPACT_ATOMS: atom_id res chain seq x y z
N MET A 1 -7.23 -29.05 -16.04
CA MET A 1 -7.32 -28.33 -14.75
C MET A 1 -5.92 -27.82 -14.44
N PRO A 2 -5.67 -26.51 -14.42
CA PRO A 2 -4.36 -26.00 -14.03
C PRO A 2 -4.24 -26.09 -12.50
N GLU A 3 -3.15 -26.70 -12.06
CA GLU A 3 -2.76 -26.82 -10.66
C GLU A 3 -2.69 -25.42 -10.02
N SER A 4 -3.35 -25.27 -8.89
CA SER A 4 -3.19 -24.10 -8.02
C SER A 4 -1.75 -24.09 -7.51
N ASN A 5 -0.90 -23.25 -8.10
CA ASN A 5 0.37 -22.89 -7.48
C ASN A 5 0.04 -22.31 -6.10
N GLU A 6 0.25 -23.10 -5.04
CA GLU A 6 0.10 -22.64 -3.66
C GLU A 6 1.13 -21.55 -3.41
N THR A 7 0.68 -20.30 -3.46
CA THR A 7 1.49 -19.13 -3.18
C THR A 7 1.73 -19.10 -1.66
N LYS A 8 2.93 -19.51 -1.25
CA LYS A 8 3.31 -19.60 0.17
C LYS A 8 3.36 -18.21 0.82
N PRO A 9 2.99 -18.09 2.12
CA PRO A 9 3.18 -16.85 2.87
C PRO A 9 4.64 -16.42 2.90
N VAL A 10 4.86 -15.11 2.79
CA VAL A 10 6.16 -14.45 2.77
C VAL A 10 6.65 -14.26 4.20
N LYS A 11 7.94 -14.55 4.42
CA LYS A 11 8.56 -14.50 5.75
C LYS A 11 9.19 -13.13 6.04
N ALA A 12 9.41 -12.84 7.32
CA ALA A 12 10.19 -11.67 7.71
C ALA A 12 11.56 -11.64 7.00
N GLY A 13 11.96 -10.47 6.51
CA GLY A 13 13.17 -10.29 5.69
C GLY A 13 13.00 -10.56 4.19
N GLU A 14 11.88 -11.14 3.73
CA GLU A 14 11.63 -11.43 2.31
C GLU A 14 10.76 -10.37 1.61
N PHE A 15 10.25 -9.39 2.35
CA PHE A 15 9.44 -8.30 1.80
C PHE A 15 10.27 -7.39 0.89
N LYS A 16 9.69 -7.02 -0.25
CA LYS A 16 10.33 -6.22 -1.29
C LYS A 16 9.56 -4.93 -1.51
N THR A 17 10.28 -3.81 -1.44
CA THR A 17 9.71 -2.48 -1.71
C THR A 17 9.07 -2.43 -3.09
N GLY A 18 7.85 -1.92 -3.15
CA GLY A 18 7.07 -1.82 -4.39
C GLY A 18 6.33 -3.09 -4.80
N CYS A 19 6.26 -4.09 -3.92
CA CYS A 19 5.45 -5.28 -4.15
C CYS A 19 4.08 -5.20 -3.47
N LEU A 20 3.12 -5.86 -4.12
CA LEU A 20 1.75 -6.04 -3.68
C LEU A 20 1.61 -7.41 -3.04
N TYR A 21 1.03 -7.42 -1.84
CA TYR A 21 0.71 -8.64 -1.12
C TYR A 21 -0.76 -8.64 -0.71
N ARG A 22 -1.25 -9.83 -0.35
CA ARG A 22 -2.58 -10.02 0.22
C ARG A 22 -2.45 -10.82 1.51
N THR A 23 -3.03 -10.34 2.60
CA THR A 23 -3.04 -11.10 3.86
C THR A 23 -4.06 -12.23 3.80
N ILE A 24 -3.72 -13.40 4.35
CA ILE A 24 -4.68 -14.48 4.57
C ILE A 24 -5.46 -14.22 5.86
N LYS A 25 -4.74 -13.78 6.90
CA LYS A 25 -5.33 -13.45 8.18
C LYS A 25 -5.83 -12.00 8.22
N PRO A 26 -6.91 -11.75 8.96
CA PRO A 26 -7.47 -10.42 9.09
C PRO A 26 -6.49 -9.49 9.78
N PHE A 27 -6.39 -8.27 9.26
CA PHE A 27 -5.61 -7.22 9.87
C PHE A 27 -6.39 -6.62 11.04
N SER A 28 -6.10 -7.05 12.27
CA SER A 28 -6.67 -6.42 13.47
C SER A 28 -5.85 -5.17 13.80
N SER A 29 -6.22 -4.02 13.23
CA SER A 29 -5.75 -2.75 13.78
C SER A 29 -6.32 -2.59 15.19
N ARG A 30 -5.55 -2.09 16.15
CA ARG A 30 -5.96 -1.97 17.57
C ARG A 30 -7.19 -1.07 17.80
N ASP A 31 -7.62 -0.31 16.79
CA ASP A 31 -8.58 0.78 16.97
C ASP A 31 -9.93 0.59 16.27
N PHE A 32 -10.14 -0.47 15.48
CA PHE A 32 -11.42 -0.69 14.81
C PHE A 32 -11.81 -2.16 14.79
N ASP A 33 -12.94 -2.44 15.44
CA ASP A 33 -13.70 -3.70 15.42
C ASP A 33 -14.40 -3.90 14.04
N MET A 34 -13.67 -3.66 12.94
CA MET A 34 -14.16 -3.87 11.58
C MET A 34 -13.73 -5.24 11.09
N ASP A 35 -14.70 -6.13 10.98
CA ASP A 35 -14.84 -7.22 10.02
C ASP A 35 -13.53 -7.77 9.42
N SER A 36 -13.17 -8.94 9.94
CA SER A 36 -11.96 -9.73 9.72
C SER A 36 -11.76 -10.21 8.27
N HIS A 37 -11.48 -9.28 7.35
CA HIS A 37 -11.26 -9.61 5.94
C HIS A 37 -9.79 -9.57 5.54
N PRO A 38 -9.36 -10.45 4.60
CA PRO A 38 -8.11 -10.31 3.86
C PRO A 38 -7.91 -8.89 3.34
N ARG A 39 -6.74 -8.29 3.59
CA ARG A 39 -6.39 -6.96 3.11
C ARG A 39 -5.35 -7.04 2.00
N TRP A 40 -5.41 -6.07 1.10
CA TRP A 40 -4.34 -5.84 0.14
C TRP A 40 -3.35 -4.86 0.75
N LEU A 41 -2.07 -5.07 0.49
CA LEU A 41 -1.02 -4.28 1.09
C LEU A 41 0.10 -3.96 0.10
N ILE A 42 0.48 -2.70 0.05
CA ILE A 42 1.67 -2.25 -0.70
C ILE A 42 2.80 -2.09 0.29
N TYR A 43 3.88 -2.85 0.10
CA TYR A 43 5.07 -2.70 0.93
C TYR A 43 5.94 -1.56 0.40
N LEU A 44 6.07 -0.48 1.19
CA LEU A 44 6.79 0.74 0.80
C LEU A 44 8.17 0.89 1.45
N GLY A 45 8.64 -0.18 2.11
CA GLY A 45 9.96 -0.27 2.73
C GLY A 45 9.93 -0.08 4.25
N LYS A 46 11.08 0.26 4.81
CA LYS A 46 11.27 0.43 6.27
C LYS A 46 11.36 1.91 6.62
N SER A 47 10.78 2.27 7.76
CA SER A 47 10.96 3.58 8.35
C SER A 47 12.39 3.72 8.89
N SER A 48 12.95 4.93 8.81
CA SER A 48 14.26 5.23 9.41
C SER A 48 14.18 5.48 10.93
N SER A 49 13.01 5.27 11.54
CA SER A 49 12.79 5.43 12.98
C SER A 49 13.46 4.32 13.80
N PHE A 50 13.69 4.59 15.09
CA PHE A 50 14.42 3.69 16.01
C PHE A 50 13.78 2.29 16.16
N ASP A 51 12.47 2.19 15.90
CA ASP A 51 11.72 0.92 15.97
C ASP A 51 11.76 0.14 14.62
N CYS A 52 12.41 0.67 13.57
CA CYS A 52 12.55 0.06 12.24
C CYS A 52 11.24 -0.52 11.66
N ARG A 53 10.11 0.17 11.90
CA ARG A 53 8.80 -0.30 11.45
C ARG A 53 8.69 -0.27 9.94
N ILE A 54 8.02 -1.25 9.36
CA ILE A 54 7.68 -1.27 7.95
C ILE A 54 6.58 -0.26 7.66
N VAL A 55 6.68 0.40 6.51
CA VAL A 55 5.69 1.32 5.99
C VAL A 55 4.80 0.52 5.06
N VAL A 56 3.60 0.17 5.53
CA VAL A 56 2.63 -0.60 4.75
C VAL A 56 1.43 0.28 4.44
N TYR A 57 1.10 0.35 3.15
CA TYR A 57 -0.19 0.89 2.76
C TYR A 57 -1.20 -0.26 2.71
N SER A 58 -1.91 -0.47 3.81
CA SER A 58 -3.02 -1.42 3.88
C SER A 58 -4.27 -0.76 3.32
N TYR A 59 -4.97 -1.46 2.46
CA TYR A 59 -6.23 -0.96 1.92
C TYR A 59 -7.18 -2.11 1.62
N SER A 60 -8.47 -1.79 1.72
CA SER A 60 -9.49 -2.59 1.04
C SER A 60 -9.79 -1.91 -0.29
N PRO A 61 -9.43 -2.55 -1.43
CA PRO A 61 -9.89 -2.06 -2.72
C PRO A 61 -11.42 -1.98 -2.66
N THR A 62 -11.97 -0.80 -2.96
CA THR A 62 -13.42 -0.63 -3.02
C THR A 62 -13.88 -0.74 -4.47
N THR A 63 -14.97 -1.49 -4.68
CA THR A 63 -15.69 -1.59 -5.95
C THR A 63 -16.68 -0.44 -6.13
N GLN A 64 -16.86 0.42 -5.12
CA GLN A 64 -17.74 1.57 -5.16
C GLN A 64 -17.08 2.74 -5.91
N LEU A 65 -16.83 2.54 -7.21
CA LEU A 65 -16.09 3.49 -8.06
C LEU A 65 -16.75 4.88 -8.12
N TRP A 66 -18.07 4.94 -7.97
CA TRP A 66 -18.89 6.16 -8.05
C TRP A 66 -18.52 7.23 -7.00
N HIS A 67 -17.98 6.84 -5.84
CA HIS A 67 -17.48 7.79 -4.84
C HIS A 67 -16.32 8.64 -5.36
N PHE A 68 -15.59 8.15 -6.35
CA PHE A 68 -14.39 8.78 -6.91
C PHE A 68 -14.62 9.38 -8.31
N GLU A 69 -15.87 9.41 -8.77
CA GLU A 69 -16.27 10.02 -10.04
C GLU A 69 -16.77 11.45 -9.81
N ASN A 70 -17.03 12.18 -10.90
CA ASN A 70 -17.48 13.57 -10.83
C ASN A 70 -18.79 13.68 -10.02
N GLY A 71 -18.80 14.50 -8.98
CA GLY A 71 -19.92 14.64 -8.04
C GLY A 71 -19.91 13.64 -6.88
N GLY A 72 -18.93 12.74 -6.82
CA GLY A 72 -18.69 11.84 -5.68
C GLY A 72 -18.06 12.55 -4.49
N ASP A 73 -18.30 12.03 -3.29
CA ASP A 73 -17.77 12.56 -2.02
C ASP A 73 -16.24 12.42 -1.89
N LYS A 74 -15.63 11.48 -2.63
CA LYS A 74 -14.18 11.24 -2.68
C LYS A 74 -13.56 11.61 -4.04
N GLU A 75 -14.24 12.40 -4.86
CA GLU A 75 -13.72 12.86 -6.16
C GLU A 75 -12.32 13.49 -6.05
N LYS A 76 -12.10 14.27 -4.97
CA LYS A 76 -10.84 14.98 -4.71
C LYS A 76 -9.80 14.14 -3.96
N SER A 77 -10.16 12.96 -3.47
CA SER A 77 -9.24 12.08 -2.75
C SER A 77 -8.17 11.55 -3.70
N PRO A 78 -6.87 11.55 -3.32
CA PRO A 78 -5.83 10.94 -4.14
C PRO A 78 -6.10 9.44 -4.25
N HIS A 79 -6.30 8.96 -5.49
CA HIS A 79 -6.66 7.57 -5.72
C HIS A 79 -6.14 7.05 -7.06
N ILE A 80 -6.06 5.72 -7.18
CA ILE A 80 -5.71 5.03 -8.43
C ILE A 80 -6.77 3.96 -8.68
N LYS A 81 -7.30 3.93 -9.91
CA LYS A 81 -8.23 2.90 -10.38
C LYS A 81 -7.44 1.79 -11.07
N TYR A 82 -7.79 0.55 -10.76
CA TYR A 82 -7.24 -0.64 -11.40
C TYR A 82 -8.38 -1.45 -12.01
N THR A 83 -8.13 -2.01 -13.20
CA THR A 83 -9.06 -2.94 -13.84
C THR A 83 -8.80 -4.36 -13.38
N LYS A 84 -9.83 -5.21 -13.43
CA LYS A 84 -9.73 -6.65 -13.20
C LYS A 84 -8.59 -7.27 -14.01
N GLY A 85 -7.80 -8.12 -13.34
CA GLY A 85 -6.62 -8.79 -13.89
C GLY A 85 -5.34 -7.98 -13.80
N GLN A 86 -5.41 -6.65 -13.70
CA GLN A 86 -4.23 -5.81 -13.52
C GLN A 86 -3.59 -6.11 -12.15
N TYR A 87 -2.28 -6.36 -12.12
CA TYR A 87 -1.52 -6.73 -10.91
C TYR A 87 -2.12 -7.86 -10.06
N GLY A 88 -3.02 -8.69 -10.61
CA GLY A 88 -3.67 -9.80 -9.90
C GLY A 88 -4.97 -9.45 -9.19
N PHE A 89 -5.53 -8.24 -9.37
CA PHE A 89 -6.86 -7.91 -8.82
C PHE A 89 -7.97 -8.76 -9.47
N THR A 90 -8.91 -9.24 -8.66
CA THR A 90 -10.00 -10.11 -9.12
C THR A 90 -11.20 -9.35 -9.67
N GLU A 91 -11.26 -8.04 -9.42
CA GLU A 91 -12.33 -7.12 -9.79
C GLU A 91 -11.76 -5.72 -10.05
N ASP A 92 -12.55 -4.88 -10.73
CA ASP A 92 -12.24 -3.47 -10.87
C ASP A 92 -12.28 -2.81 -9.50
N CYS A 93 -11.25 -2.04 -9.17
CA CYS A 93 -11.13 -1.47 -7.83
C CYS A 93 -10.41 -0.13 -7.79
N VAL A 94 -10.59 0.58 -6.68
CA VAL A 94 -9.86 1.82 -6.37
C VAL A 94 -8.99 1.63 -5.13
N ILE A 95 -7.74 2.07 -5.23
CA ILE A 95 -6.90 2.35 -4.07
C ILE A 95 -7.00 3.84 -3.76
N CYS A 96 -7.68 4.18 -2.67
CA CYS A 96 -7.68 5.52 -2.11
C CYS A 96 -6.47 5.68 -1.22
N PHE A 97 -5.76 6.80 -1.28
CA PHE A 97 -4.58 7.15 -0.47
C PHE A 97 -4.88 8.14 0.68
N ASP A 98 -6.17 8.34 0.97
CA ASP A 98 -6.64 9.06 2.15
C ASP A 98 -6.88 8.14 3.35
N ASP A 99 -6.25 6.97 3.43
CA ASP A 99 -6.24 6.18 4.66
C ASP A 99 -4.87 6.24 5.36
N ILE A 100 -4.86 5.74 6.60
CA ILE A 100 -3.69 5.75 7.47
C ILE A 100 -2.70 4.70 6.98
N ILE A 101 -1.41 5.05 6.97
CA ILE A 101 -0.32 4.08 6.81
C ILE A 101 -0.24 3.24 8.09
N ASP A 102 -0.21 1.93 7.93
CA ASP A 102 0.06 1.02 9.03
C ASP A 102 1.57 0.90 9.25
N TYR A 103 1.95 0.94 10.53
CA TYR A 103 3.31 0.68 10.96
C TYR A 103 3.34 -0.63 11.70
N LEU A 104 4.03 -1.60 11.11
CA LEU A 104 4.20 -2.92 11.67
C LEU A 104 5.69 -3.22 11.80
N THR A 105 6.03 -4.21 12.59
CA THR A 105 7.30 -4.92 12.46
C THR A 105 7.16 -5.99 11.35
N GLU A 106 8.29 -6.51 10.85
CA GLU A 106 8.22 -7.62 9.89
C GLU A 106 7.59 -8.88 10.51
N GLN A 107 7.80 -9.10 11.81
CA GLN A 107 7.18 -10.20 12.55
C GLN A 107 5.67 -10.03 12.68
N GLU A 108 5.21 -8.81 12.97
CA GLU A 108 3.77 -8.51 12.98
C GLU A 108 3.17 -8.69 11.58
N LEU A 109 3.85 -8.24 10.52
CA LEU A 109 3.37 -8.46 9.16
C LEU A 109 3.33 -9.95 8.79
N GLU A 110 4.37 -10.72 9.13
CA GLU A 110 4.42 -12.17 8.90
C GLU A 110 3.25 -12.89 9.59
N ALA A 111 2.84 -12.45 10.78
CA ALA A 111 1.72 -13.05 11.52
C ALA A 111 0.38 -12.97 10.74
N TYR A 112 0.25 -12.03 9.80
CA TYR A 112 -0.90 -11.91 8.91
C TYR A 112 -0.85 -12.83 7.68
N GLU A 113 0.21 -13.65 7.56
CA GLU A 113 0.45 -14.59 6.46
C GLU A 113 0.30 -13.91 5.09
N PRO A 114 1.11 -12.87 4.80
CA PRO A 114 1.01 -12.12 3.56
C PRO A 114 1.50 -12.97 2.40
N VAL A 115 0.72 -13.01 1.33
CA VAL A 115 1.03 -13.74 0.10
C VAL A 115 1.43 -12.73 -0.96
N TYR A 116 2.57 -12.94 -1.62
CA TYR A 116 2.98 -12.13 -2.76
C TYR A 116 2.00 -12.29 -3.92
N ILE A 117 1.51 -11.17 -4.46
CA ILE A 117 0.63 -11.17 -5.63
C ILE A 117 1.39 -10.67 -6.86
N ASN A 118 2.03 -9.52 -6.77
CA ASN A 118 2.71 -8.90 -7.91
C ASN A 118 3.72 -7.83 -7.48
N SER A 119 4.48 -7.32 -8.45
CA SER A 119 5.35 -6.16 -8.31
C SER A 119 4.82 -5.02 -9.18
N PHE A 120 4.81 -3.80 -8.64
CA PHE A 120 4.55 -2.62 -9.43
C PHE A 120 5.78 -2.25 -10.25
N ASP A 121 5.56 -1.83 -11.50
CA ASP A 121 6.62 -1.26 -12.32
C ASP A 121 6.97 0.18 -11.88
N GLU A 122 8.02 0.74 -12.48
CA GLU A 122 8.50 2.07 -12.11
C GLU A 122 7.44 3.17 -12.31
N ASN A 123 6.65 3.10 -13.39
CA ASN A 123 5.64 4.11 -13.67
C ASN A 123 4.51 4.04 -12.63
N GLU A 124 4.10 2.83 -12.27
CA GLU A 124 3.06 2.64 -11.28
C GLU A 124 3.51 3.06 -9.88
N LEU A 125 4.76 2.76 -9.50
CA LEU A 125 5.34 3.23 -8.24
C LEU A 125 5.43 4.76 -8.17
N ARG A 126 5.71 5.44 -9.28
CA ARG A 126 5.65 6.91 -9.35
C ARG A 126 4.23 7.42 -9.11
N LYS A 127 3.21 6.83 -9.74
CA LYS A 127 1.81 7.22 -9.53
C LYS A 127 1.37 7.01 -8.09
N ILE A 128 1.69 5.85 -7.50
CA ILE A 128 1.42 5.53 -6.09
C ILE A 128 2.05 6.61 -5.19
N TYR A 129 3.32 6.94 -5.45
CA TYR A 129 4.03 7.95 -4.69
C TYR A 129 3.43 9.36 -4.84
N GLU A 130 2.97 9.74 -6.04
CA GLU A 130 2.28 11.01 -6.27
C GLU A 130 0.98 11.12 -5.47
N CYS A 131 0.21 10.03 -5.38
CA CYS A 131 -0.98 9.97 -4.54
C CYS A 131 -0.63 10.12 -3.05
N ILE A 132 0.41 9.43 -2.59
CA ILE A 132 0.93 9.55 -1.22
C ILE A 132 1.37 10.99 -0.93
N LEU A 133 2.05 11.65 -1.87
CA LEU A 133 2.47 13.05 -1.71
C LEU A 133 1.29 14.01 -1.54
N LYS A 134 0.20 13.78 -2.28
CA LYS A 134 -1.03 14.59 -2.24
C LYS A 134 -1.87 14.37 -0.99
N SER A 135 -1.78 13.19 -0.36
CA SER A 135 -2.55 12.86 0.84
C SER A 135 -2.16 13.73 2.03
N ASP A 136 -3.13 14.37 2.67
CA ASP A 136 -2.90 15.21 3.85
C ASP A 136 -2.85 14.40 5.15
N LYS A 137 -3.26 13.13 5.11
CA LYS A 137 -3.28 12.22 6.25
C LYS A 137 -1.93 11.54 6.49
N ILE A 138 -1.11 11.41 5.44
CA ILE A 138 0.22 10.82 5.53
C ILE A 138 1.22 11.86 6.03
N LYS A 139 1.99 11.55 7.08
CA LYS A 139 2.89 12.52 7.71
C LYS A 139 4.11 12.78 6.83
N PHE A 140 4.72 13.95 7.04
CA PHE A 140 5.93 14.35 6.31
C PHE A 140 7.08 13.33 6.42
N ILE A 141 7.27 12.76 7.62
CA ILE A 141 8.35 11.79 7.85
C ILE A 141 8.13 10.51 7.04
N ASP A 142 6.89 10.02 6.95
CA ASP A 142 6.57 8.82 6.18
C ASP A 142 6.79 9.05 4.69
N LYS A 143 6.37 10.22 4.19
CA LYS A 143 6.64 10.59 2.79
C LYS A 143 8.13 10.61 2.48
N LEU A 144 8.97 10.99 3.45
CA LEU A 144 10.43 11.02 3.31
C LEU A 144 11.04 9.62 3.35
N ASP A 145 10.56 8.77 4.25
CA ASP A 145 10.97 7.36 4.32
C ASP A 145 10.60 6.62 3.03
N ILE A 146 9.36 6.77 2.56
CA ILE A 146 8.88 6.19 1.30
C ILE A 146 9.71 6.70 0.12
N HIS A 147 9.98 8.01 0.05
CA HIS A 147 10.85 8.57 -0.99
C HIS A 147 12.21 7.89 -1.01
N THR A 148 12.82 7.72 0.16
CA THR A 148 14.14 7.12 0.32
C THR A 148 14.12 5.64 -0.08
N ASN A 149 13.12 4.89 0.37
CA ASN A 149 12.95 3.48 0.03
C ASN A 149 12.76 3.26 -1.48
N LEU A 150 11.92 4.08 -2.13
CA LEU A 150 11.72 4.01 -3.58
C LEU A 150 12.99 4.43 -4.35
N SER A 151 13.72 5.44 -3.86
CA SER A 151 15.01 5.84 -4.45
C SER A 151 16.05 4.72 -4.36
N ASN A 152 16.07 3.97 -3.26
CA ASN A 152 17.01 2.86 -3.05
C ASN A 152 16.77 1.68 -4.00
N ILE A 153 15.54 1.52 -4.52
CA ILE A 153 15.22 0.54 -5.57
C ILE A 153 15.27 1.17 -6.98
N ASN A 154 15.99 2.28 -7.15
CA ASN A 154 16.23 2.98 -8.41
C ASN A 154 15.02 3.67 -9.06
N ILE A 155 13.96 3.99 -8.31
CA ILE A 155 12.89 4.87 -8.84
C ILE A 155 13.41 6.31 -8.87
N LYS A 156 13.70 6.82 -10.07
CA LYS A 156 14.36 8.12 -10.27
C LYS A 156 13.36 9.27 -10.32
N ASN A 157 13.86 10.52 -10.25
CA ASN A 157 13.06 11.73 -10.48
C ASN A 157 11.80 11.84 -9.60
N LEU A 158 11.82 11.28 -8.40
CA LEU A 158 10.75 11.45 -7.43
C LEU A 158 10.80 12.87 -6.86
N GLN A 159 9.62 13.50 -6.73
CA GLN A 159 9.53 14.79 -6.08
C GLN A 159 9.83 14.64 -4.59
N LYS A 160 10.82 15.37 -4.07
CA LYS A 160 11.08 15.37 -2.62
C LYS A 160 9.86 15.92 -1.85
N PRO A 161 9.47 15.29 -0.73
CA PRO A 161 8.42 15.83 0.14
C PRO A 161 8.80 17.22 0.63
N LYS A 162 7.82 18.14 0.63
CA LYS A 162 8.01 19.48 1.18
C LYS A 162 7.35 19.55 2.55
N ARG A 163 8.03 20.13 3.54
CA ARG A 163 7.36 20.51 4.79
C ARG A 163 6.31 21.56 4.46
N ARG A 164 5.06 21.31 4.82
CA ARG A 164 4.05 22.38 4.83
C ARG A 164 4.50 23.45 5.83
N LYS A 165 4.57 24.70 5.38
CA LYS A 165 4.73 25.83 6.30
C LYS A 165 3.47 25.85 7.17
N ARG A 166 3.66 25.75 8.49
CA ARG A 166 2.59 25.99 9.47
C ARG A 166 2.21 27.47 9.45
#